data_AF-A0A3D1PMK5-F1
#
_entry.id   AF-A0A3D1PMK5-F1
#
_cell.length_a   1.000
_cell.length_b   1.000
_cell.length_c   1.000
_cell.angle_alpha   90.00
_cell.angle_beta   90.00
_cell.angle_gamma   90.00
#
_symmetry.space_group_name_H-M   'P 1'
#
loop_
_entity.id
_entity.type
_entity.pdbx_description
1 polymer ?
#
loop_
_entity_poly.entity_id
_entity_poly.type
_entity_poly.pdbx_seq_one_letter_code
_entity_poly.pdbx_strand_id
1 'polypeptide(L)'
;MIEIKNKIYNSKERKKQIRFNKYMTLKKTIRLKFKNLIPLNENEKILYTDEYEFKDKIEKIDKGKYFAFNKRIHILSVIHKNEIDNFYYGFDSLVKKNPSKNSFSRIILDDRLKNSILSYKNKINSGGWINLGYISPKSSNLLNVVDYFHIFMFNLSDDYIGVSFVATLNECLNKELNEIMISSIPNETNYHKYYVGNKKYINKNSWSKNIIRKNKVDDLLLEIKMRCYDFLNSYINLFPINNSSPITLDEYSTNYELTDNSYLLSCYDFYIFKEEQISKNLDIIVNHGQGKNFKQTFEKVDFYFECGYKNDNNRSARLLISIPKENNDNFFEDSSLLAIYKCILNFYFNIELEKYIVKKREILNNTFKSKKYSIYDDYINVNKMINIYNSILCSIDTDTEFDEYNDDKISRSLKYQNERYQYLIDKNKELDREFSNILMAKSSKSSLNLSRISIILALLSLIVTMLFSILSYTENNNNKNKTKENENIINDMDK
;
A
#
# COMPACT_ATOMS: atom_id res chain seq x y z
N MET A 1 -19.09 11.68 -16.72
CA MET A 1 -18.84 10.80 -15.57
C MET A 1 -18.21 9.48 -15.95
N ILE A 2 -16.98 9.28 -15.50
CA ILE A 2 -16.24 8.02 -15.65
C ILE A 2 -16.93 6.91 -14.83
N GLU A 3 -17.12 5.75 -15.44
CA GLU A 3 -17.63 4.57 -14.74
C GLU A 3 -16.53 3.96 -13.84
N ILE A 4 -16.81 3.78 -12.55
CA ILE A 4 -15.88 3.22 -11.56
C ILE A 4 -15.88 1.69 -11.65
N LYS A 5 -14.75 1.10 -12.07
CA LYS A 5 -14.60 -0.34 -12.32
C LYS A 5 -13.54 -1.02 -11.46
N ASN A 6 -12.68 -0.25 -10.79
CA ASN A 6 -11.57 -0.80 -10.03
C ASN A 6 -11.99 -1.80 -8.94
N LYS A 7 -11.11 -2.78 -8.69
CA LYS A 7 -11.37 -3.91 -7.76
C LYS A 7 -11.50 -3.47 -6.30
N ILE A 8 -10.83 -2.39 -5.91
CA ILE A 8 -10.83 -1.85 -4.54
C ILE A 8 -12.23 -1.31 -4.21
N TYR A 9 -12.78 -0.49 -5.10
CA TYR A 9 -14.16 -0.01 -5.01
C TYR A 9 -15.15 -1.19 -5.10
N ASN A 10 -14.93 -2.13 -6.01
CA ASN A 10 -15.81 -3.26 -6.25
C ASN A 10 -15.62 -4.46 -5.31
N SER A 11 -15.10 -4.23 -4.10
CA SER A 11 -14.87 -5.26 -3.08
C SER A 11 -16.17 -5.98 -2.67
N LYS A 12 -16.01 -7.21 -2.17
CA LYS A 12 -17.15 -8.05 -1.74
C LYS A 12 -17.91 -7.38 -0.61
N GLU A 13 -17.21 -6.73 0.30
CA GLU A 13 -17.71 -6.00 1.46
C GLU A 13 -18.53 -4.80 1.01
N ARG A 14 -18.00 -3.96 0.11
CA ARG A 14 -18.72 -2.79 -0.40
C ARG A 14 -19.96 -3.18 -1.20
N LYS A 15 -19.89 -4.23 -2.02
CA LYS A 15 -21.06 -4.78 -2.73
C LYS A 15 -22.14 -5.29 -1.77
N LYS A 16 -21.76 -5.99 -0.70
CA LYS A 16 -22.70 -6.43 0.35
C LYS A 16 -23.36 -5.23 1.03
N GLN A 17 -22.59 -4.20 1.35
CA GLN A 17 -23.06 -2.98 1.98
C GLN A 17 -24.05 -2.21 1.08
N ILE A 18 -23.75 -2.07 -0.22
CA ILE A 18 -24.66 -1.45 -1.21
C ILE A 18 -25.98 -2.23 -1.32
N ARG A 19 -25.92 -3.57 -1.43
CA ARG A 19 -27.13 -4.41 -1.48
C ARG A 19 -27.96 -4.28 -0.20
N PHE A 20 -27.29 -4.23 0.96
CA PHE A 20 -27.97 -4.07 2.23
C PHE A 20 -28.67 -2.70 2.34
N ASN A 21 -28.00 -1.63 1.93
CA ASN A 21 -28.61 -0.30 1.83
C ASN A 21 -29.85 -0.29 0.93
N LYS A 22 -29.75 -0.85 -0.29
CA LYS A 22 -30.90 -0.96 -1.21
C LYS A 22 -32.08 -1.69 -0.57
N TYR A 23 -31.81 -2.80 0.11
CA TYR A 23 -32.83 -3.56 0.84
C TYR A 23 -33.48 -2.73 1.96
N MET A 24 -32.67 -2.04 2.76
CA MET A 24 -33.16 -1.21 3.86
C MET A 24 -34.00 -0.03 3.37
N THR A 25 -33.60 0.61 2.27
CA THR A 25 -34.36 1.68 1.62
C THR A 25 -35.71 1.17 1.12
N LEU A 26 -35.74 0.00 0.45
CA LEU A 26 -37.01 -0.61 0.02
C LEU A 26 -37.91 -0.91 1.23
N LYS A 27 -37.35 -1.45 2.31
CA LYS A 27 -38.09 -1.75 3.55
C LYS A 27 -38.64 -0.47 4.18
N LYS A 28 -37.85 0.62 4.24
CA LYS A 28 -38.29 1.96 4.67
C LYS A 28 -39.51 2.40 3.87
N THR A 29 -39.43 2.38 2.55
CA THR A 29 -40.53 2.80 1.65
C THR A 29 -41.81 2.02 1.91
N ILE A 30 -41.72 0.68 2.03
CA ILE A 30 -42.88 -0.17 2.31
C ILE A 30 -43.46 0.15 3.70
N ARG A 31 -42.64 0.16 4.76
CA ARG A 31 -43.13 0.38 6.13
C ARG A 31 -43.76 1.75 6.32
N LEU A 32 -43.20 2.80 5.70
CA LEU A 32 -43.79 4.14 5.73
C LEU A 32 -45.14 4.20 5.02
N LYS A 33 -45.32 3.47 3.90
CA LYS A 33 -46.60 3.41 3.18
C LYS A 33 -47.71 2.77 4.03
N PHE A 34 -47.38 1.77 4.83
CA PHE A 34 -48.34 1.01 5.66
C PHE A 34 -48.42 1.50 7.11
N LYS A 35 -47.78 2.60 7.48
CA LYS A 35 -47.68 3.08 8.87
C LYS A 35 -49.04 3.36 9.53
N ASN A 36 -50.05 3.75 8.74
CA ASN A 36 -51.39 4.06 9.23
C ASN A 36 -52.21 2.79 9.55
N LEU A 37 -51.84 1.64 8.95
CA LEU A 37 -52.48 0.34 9.20
C LEU A 37 -51.73 -0.44 10.28
N ILE A 38 -50.39 -0.43 10.22
CA ILE A 38 -49.52 -1.08 11.19
C ILE A 38 -48.50 -0.04 11.65
N PRO A 39 -48.67 0.53 12.85
CA PRO A 39 -47.76 1.53 13.40
C PRO A 39 -46.29 1.08 13.38
N LEU A 40 -45.38 2.03 13.26
CA LEU A 40 -43.94 1.77 13.38
C LEU A 40 -43.59 1.55 14.85
N ASN A 41 -42.80 0.52 15.15
CA ASN A 41 -42.19 0.40 16.48
C ASN A 41 -41.04 1.41 16.65
N GLU A 42 -40.54 1.60 17.87
CA GLU A 42 -39.50 2.60 18.16
C GLU A 42 -38.22 2.42 17.31
N ASN A 43 -37.77 1.19 17.11
CA ASN A 43 -36.60 0.94 16.25
C ASN A 43 -36.88 1.33 14.79
N GLU A 44 -38.09 1.06 14.29
CA GLU A 44 -38.49 1.45 12.94
C GLU A 44 -38.68 2.96 12.81
N LYS A 45 -39.14 3.66 13.85
CA LYS A 45 -39.17 5.12 13.86
C LYS A 45 -37.75 5.66 13.68
N ILE A 46 -36.81 5.23 14.53
CA ILE A 46 -35.39 5.64 14.45
C ILE A 46 -34.78 5.34 13.08
N LEU A 47 -35.07 4.17 12.50
CA LEU A 47 -34.47 3.75 11.23
C LEU A 47 -35.15 4.38 10.00
N TYR A 48 -36.46 4.63 10.02
CA TYR A 48 -37.23 4.94 8.81
C TYR A 48 -37.74 6.36 8.74
N THR A 49 -37.87 7.08 9.86
CA THR A 49 -38.28 8.48 9.84
C THR A 49 -37.07 9.40 9.82
N ASP A 50 -37.30 10.66 9.45
CA ASP A 50 -36.28 11.70 9.43
C ASP A 50 -36.31 12.55 10.71
N GLU A 51 -37.08 12.11 11.72
CA GLU A 51 -37.31 12.77 13.00
C GLU A 51 -36.02 12.97 13.81
N TYR A 52 -35.06 12.08 13.61
CA TYR A 52 -33.74 12.11 14.25
C TYR A 52 -32.60 12.39 13.26
N GLU A 53 -32.90 12.87 12.04
CA GLU A 53 -31.85 13.20 11.08
C GLU A 53 -31.21 14.57 11.36
N PHE A 54 -29.89 14.56 11.51
CA PHE A 54 -29.10 15.79 11.51
C PHE A 54 -29.09 16.41 10.10
N LYS A 55 -29.65 17.62 9.96
CA LYS A 55 -29.63 18.36 8.69
C LYS A 55 -28.34 19.16 8.59
N ASP A 56 -27.32 18.53 8.02
CA ASP A 56 -26.03 19.17 7.87
C ASP A 56 -26.05 20.21 6.74
N LYS A 57 -25.37 21.35 6.96
CA LYS A 57 -25.19 22.39 5.93
C LYS A 57 -24.09 21.94 4.96
N ILE A 58 -24.29 22.20 3.67
CA ILE A 58 -23.22 22.00 2.66
C ILE A 58 -22.31 23.20 2.75
N GLU A 59 -21.00 22.96 2.88
CA GLU A 59 -20.04 24.05 2.88
C GLU A 59 -19.87 24.59 1.46
N LYS A 60 -19.97 25.92 1.33
CA LYS A 60 -19.85 26.65 0.08
C LYS A 60 -18.49 27.34 0.00
N ILE A 61 -18.09 27.70 -1.20
CA ILE A 61 -16.94 28.56 -1.41
C ILE A 61 -17.29 29.98 -0.95
N ASP A 62 -16.38 30.61 -0.20
CA ASP A 62 -16.51 32.00 0.24
C ASP A 62 -16.38 32.98 -0.93
N LYS A 63 -16.99 34.15 -0.79
CA LYS A 63 -16.99 35.16 -1.85
C LYS A 63 -15.56 35.59 -2.19
N GLY A 64 -15.17 35.42 -3.45
CA GLY A 64 -13.83 35.77 -3.95
C GLY A 64 -12.75 34.73 -3.64
N LYS A 65 -13.11 33.60 -3.01
CA LYS A 65 -12.21 32.47 -2.80
C LYS A 65 -12.43 31.37 -3.85
N TYR A 66 -11.48 30.45 -3.97
CA TYR A 66 -11.62 29.21 -4.75
C TYR A 66 -10.84 28.07 -4.10
N PHE A 67 -11.24 26.84 -4.40
CA PHE A 67 -10.54 25.61 -4.03
C PHE A 67 -10.78 24.58 -5.14
N ALA A 68 -9.69 24.02 -5.69
CA ALA A 68 -9.75 23.15 -6.86
C ALA A 68 -8.72 22.01 -6.77
N PHE A 69 -9.06 20.89 -7.38
CA PHE A 69 -8.10 19.88 -7.81
C PHE A 69 -7.28 20.45 -8.98
N ASN A 70 -5.95 20.40 -8.86
CA ASN A 70 -5.01 21.10 -9.73
C ASN A 70 -4.54 20.22 -10.89
N LYS A 71 -5.47 19.48 -11.52
CA LYS A 71 -5.26 18.63 -12.72
C LYS A 71 -4.21 17.50 -12.62
N ARG A 72 -3.37 17.44 -11.58
CA ARG A 72 -2.22 16.52 -11.52
C ARG A 72 -2.34 15.47 -10.44
N ILE A 73 -2.01 14.24 -10.84
CA ILE A 73 -1.80 13.10 -9.95
C ILE A 73 -0.40 12.56 -10.22
N HIS A 74 0.46 12.60 -9.21
CA HIS A 74 1.78 11.98 -9.29
C HIS A 74 1.67 10.53 -8.89
N ILE A 75 2.10 9.62 -9.75
CA ILE A 75 2.10 8.19 -9.46
C ILE A 75 3.54 7.79 -9.18
N LEU A 76 3.80 7.37 -7.94
CA LEU A 76 5.14 7.06 -7.47
C LEU A 76 5.34 5.54 -7.45
N SER A 77 6.50 5.11 -7.95
CA SER A 77 6.94 3.72 -7.90
C SER A 77 8.44 3.63 -7.66
N VAL A 78 8.92 2.42 -7.42
CA VAL A 78 10.34 2.12 -7.26
C VAL A 78 10.74 0.99 -8.20
N ILE A 79 11.97 1.08 -8.72
CA ILE A 79 12.56 0.07 -9.59
C ILE A 79 13.90 -0.34 -9.00
N HIS A 80 14.12 -1.64 -8.86
CA HIS A 80 15.41 -2.15 -8.39
C HIS A 80 16.47 -1.85 -9.47
N LYS A 81 17.66 -1.38 -9.09
CA LYS A 81 18.73 -1.00 -10.04
C LYS A 81 19.17 -2.15 -10.96
N ASN A 82 19.16 -3.40 -10.48
CA ASN A 82 19.34 -4.60 -11.29
C ASN A 82 18.31 -4.77 -12.43
N GLU A 83 17.12 -4.17 -12.32
CA GLU A 83 16.05 -4.23 -13.33
C GLU A 83 16.04 -3.02 -14.27
N ILE A 84 17.05 -2.14 -14.20
CA ILE A 84 17.03 -0.88 -14.96
C ILE A 84 17.10 -1.07 -16.47
N ASP A 85 17.76 -2.15 -16.91
CA ASP A 85 17.77 -2.56 -18.31
C ASP A 85 16.34 -2.87 -18.79
N ASN A 86 15.58 -3.63 -18.01
CA ASN A 86 14.17 -3.96 -18.29
C ASN A 86 13.28 -2.72 -18.24
N PHE A 87 13.53 -1.81 -17.29
CA PHE A 87 12.86 -0.51 -17.24
C PHE A 87 13.09 0.30 -18.53
N TYR A 88 14.33 0.40 -19.01
CA TYR A 88 14.64 1.14 -20.23
C TYR A 88 13.90 0.58 -21.44
N TYR A 89 13.90 -0.75 -21.64
CA TYR A 89 13.18 -1.34 -22.77
C TYR A 89 11.66 -1.16 -22.67
N GLY A 90 11.11 -1.22 -21.45
CA GLY A 90 9.72 -0.89 -21.19
C GLY A 90 9.39 0.56 -21.51
N PHE A 91 10.25 1.49 -21.08
CA PHE A 91 10.16 2.93 -21.35
C PHE A 91 10.26 3.23 -22.86
N ASP A 92 11.24 2.66 -23.57
CA ASP A 92 11.39 2.80 -25.02
C ASP A 92 10.11 2.39 -25.77
N SER A 93 9.53 1.23 -25.41
CA SER A 93 8.26 0.75 -25.95
C SER A 93 7.09 1.70 -25.61
N LEU A 94 7.03 2.21 -24.37
CA LEU A 94 6.02 3.17 -23.93
C LEU A 94 6.05 4.44 -24.79
N VAL A 95 7.24 5.02 -24.99
CA VAL A 95 7.45 6.24 -25.77
C VAL A 95 7.12 6.03 -27.24
N LYS A 96 7.61 4.94 -27.86
CA LYS A 96 7.34 4.63 -29.27
C LYS A 96 5.86 4.47 -29.58
N LYS A 97 5.12 3.80 -28.68
CA LYS A 97 3.68 3.57 -28.88
C LYS A 97 2.83 4.79 -28.50
N ASN A 98 3.29 5.62 -27.56
CA ASN A 98 2.54 6.75 -27.01
C ASN A 98 3.32 8.08 -27.09
N PRO A 99 3.80 8.49 -28.28
CA PRO A 99 4.57 9.72 -28.42
C PRO A 99 3.72 10.93 -27.99
N SER A 100 4.37 11.95 -27.40
CA SER A 100 3.70 13.20 -27.06
C SER A 100 2.99 13.82 -28.27
N LYS A 101 1.76 14.31 -28.03
CA LYS A 101 1.00 15.09 -29.01
C LYS A 101 1.71 16.41 -29.36
N ASN A 102 2.45 16.99 -28.42
CA ASN A 102 3.22 18.20 -28.64
C ASN A 102 4.62 17.85 -29.18
N SER A 103 4.94 18.35 -30.37
CA SER A 103 6.22 18.09 -31.05
C SER A 103 7.43 18.58 -30.25
N PHE A 104 7.29 19.64 -29.45
CA PHE A 104 8.37 20.20 -28.63
C PHE A 104 8.66 19.39 -27.37
N SER A 105 7.72 18.54 -26.93
CA SER A 105 7.89 17.68 -25.76
C SER A 105 8.10 16.21 -26.13
N ARG A 106 8.43 15.92 -27.39
CA ARG A 106 8.75 14.56 -27.83
C ARG A 106 10.10 14.11 -27.28
N ILE A 107 10.10 12.93 -26.68
CA ILE A 107 11.29 12.26 -26.20
C ILE A 107 12.11 11.77 -27.40
N ILE A 108 13.38 12.17 -27.47
CA ILE A 108 14.33 11.68 -28.46
C ILE A 108 15.01 10.44 -27.87
N LEU A 109 14.72 9.29 -28.47
CA LEU A 109 15.30 8.00 -28.06
C LEU A 109 16.66 7.82 -28.74
N ASP A 110 17.71 8.33 -28.11
CA ASP A 110 19.10 8.22 -28.56
C ASP A 110 19.98 7.47 -27.54
N ASP A 111 21.23 7.20 -27.92
CA ASP A 111 22.20 6.54 -27.04
C ASP A 111 22.51 7.38 -25.80
N ARG A 112 22.36 8.71 -25.84
CA ARG A 112 22.60 9.58 -24.68
C ARG A 112 21.53 9.39 -23.61
N LEU A 113 20.25 9.35 -24.00
CA LEU A 113 19.15 9.07 -23.08
C LEU A 113 19.26 7.65 -22.52
N LYS A 114 19.55 6.67 -23.38
CA LYS A 114 19.79 5.29 -22.97
C LYS A 114 20.90 5.21 -21.92
N ASN A 115 22.07 5.76 -22.22
CA ASN A 115 23.21 5.73 -21.30
C ASN A 115 22.92 6.50 -20.01
N SER A 116 22.18 7.61 -20.09
CA SER A 116 21.74 8.37 -18.90
C SER A 116 20.85 7.53 -17.98
N ILE A 117 19.86 6.83 -18.52
CA ILE A 117 18.99 5.92 -17.73
C ILE A 117 19.81 4.76 -17.15
N LEU A 118 20.59 4.07 -17.99
CA LEU A 118 21.36 2.89 -17.57
C LEU A 118 22.48 3.24 -16.58
N SER A 119 22.96 4.49 -16.53
CA SER A 119 23.97 4.94 -15.57
C SER A 119 23.55 4.72 -14.11
N TYR A 120 22.24 4.76 -13.82
CA TYR A 120 21.71 4.54 -12.47
C TYR A 120 21.94 3.10 -11.95
N LYS A 121 22.31 2.14 -12.81
CA LYS A 121 22.70 0.78 -12.40
C LYS A 121 23.87 0.78 -11.41
N ASN A 122 24.82 1.69 -11.63
CA ASN A 122 26.10 1.73 -10.91
C ASN A 122 26.27 2.98 -10.04
N LYS A 123 25.27 3.88 -10.02
CA LYS A 123 25.33 5.09 -9.20
C LYS A 123 25.08 4.74 -7.73
N ILE A 124 26.07 5.04 -6.90
CA ILE A 124 25.88 5.20 -5.45
C ILE A 124 24.82 6.30 -5.22
N ASN A 125 24.08 6.23 -4.12
CA ASN A 125 23.12 7.29 -3.80
C ASN A 125 23.84 8.64 -3.65
N SER A 126 23.60 9.55 -4.60
CA SER A 126 24.25 10.88 -4.69
C SER A 126 23.23 11.91 -5.21
N GLY A 127 22.00 11.86 -4.69
CA GLY A 127 20.93 12.83 -5.00
C GLY A 127 20.42 12.92 -6.45
N GLY A 128 21.06 12.28 -7.42
CA GLY A 128 20.81 12.56 -8.84
C GLY A 128 19.40 12.23 -9.33
N TRP A 129 18.90 13.07 -10.23
CA TRP A 129 17.63 12.91 -10.91
C TRP A 129 17.75 13.15 -12.43
N ILE A 130 16.72 12.75 -13.17
CA ILE A 130 16.62 12.98 -14.61
C ILE A 130 15.16 13.13 -15.04
N ASN A 131 14.92 14.17 -15.84
CA ASN A 131 13.66 14.35 -16.56
C ASN A 131 13.68 13.50 -17.83
N LEU A 132 12.78 12.52 -17.92
CA LEU A 132 12.69 11.61 -19.07
C LEU A 132 11.74 12.14 -20.17
N GLY A 133 10.96 13.18 -19.89
CA GLY A 133 10.08 13.87 -20.82
C GLY A 133 8.62 13.39 -20.80
N TYR A 134 7.91 13.61 -21.91
CA TYR A 134 6.46 13.52 -21.96
C TYR A 134 5.95 12.46 -22.96
N ILE A 135 4.84 11.81 -22.58
CA ILE A 135 4.09 10.90 -23.45
C ILE A 135 2.60 11.28 -23.46
N SER A 136 1.89 10.93 -24.53
CA SER A 136 0.43 11.08 -24.58
C SER A 136 -0.22 9.71 -24.75
N PRO A 137 -1.01 9.22 -23.77
CA PRO A 137 -1.57 7.89 -23.83
C PRO A 137 -2.53 7.75 -25.01
N LYS A 138 -2.35 6.71 -25.83
CA LYS A 138 -3.28 6.37 -26.92
C LYS A 138 -4.30 5.30 -26.55
N SER A 139 -4.17 4.73 -25.35
CA SER A 139 -5.11 3.72 -24.83
C SER A 139 -6.52 4.30 -24.71
N SER A 140 -7.52 3.61 -25.24
CA SER A 140 -8.93 4.01 -25.14
C SER A 140 -9.40 4.20 -23.68
N ASN A 141 -8.77 3.50 -22.73
CA ASN A 141 -9.09 3.61 -21.31
C ASN A 141 -8.62 4.92 -20.66
N LEU A 142 -7.62 5.59 -21.26
CA LEU A 142 -7.01 6.81 -20.74
C LEU A 142 -7.14 8.03 -21.67
N LEU A 143 -7.46 7.84 -22.95
CA LEU A 143 -7.51 8.92 -23.94
C LEU A 143 -8.43 10.08 -23.53
N ASN A 144 -9.53 9.77 -22.84
CA ASN A 144 -10.49 10.75 -22.32
C ASN A 144 -10.30 11.03 -20.82
N VAL A 145 -9.16 10.67 -20.25
CA VAL A 145 -8.85 10.80 -18.82
C VAL A 145 -7.59 11.63 -18.60
N VAL A 146 -6.51 11.30 -19.30
CA VAL A 146 -5.18 11.88 -19.14
C VAL A 146 -4.70 12.42 -20.48
N ASP A 147 -4.29 13.68 -20.52
CA ASP A 147 -3.78 14.31 -21.74
C ASP A 147 -2.33 13.90 -22.01
N TYR A 148 -1.50 13.88 -20.97
CA TYR A 148 -0.13 13.43 -21.02
C TYR A 148 0.38 12.94 -19.66
N PHE A 149 1.42 12.12 -19.71
CA PHE A 149 2.26 11.85 -18.55
C PHE A 149 3.60 12.56 -18.71
N HIS A 150 4.08 13.18 -17.65
CA HIS A 150 5.47 13.56 -17.49
C HIS A 150 6.17 12.46 -16.68
N ILE A 151 7.34 12.00 -17.15
CA ILE A 151 8.09 10.93 -16.52
C ILE A 151 9.39 11.48 -15.95
N PHE A 152 9.61 11.22 -14.66
CA PHE A 152 10.76 11.67 -13.92
C PHE A 152 11.35 10.52 -13.12
N MET A 153 12.68 10.43 -13.07
CA MET A 153 13.40 9.36 -12.39
C MET A 153 14.46 9.95 -11.47
N PHE A 154 14.65 9.35 -10.30
CA PHE A 154 15.57 9.85 -9.29
C PHE A 154 16.20 8.74 -8.46
N ASN A 155 17.34 9.03 -7.85
CA ASN A 155 17.99 8.14 -6.90
C ASN A 155 17.20 8.13 -5.58
N LEU A 156 16.74 6.95 -5.16
CA LEU A 156 15.97 6.82 -3.93
C LEU A 156 16.85 6.22 -2.82
N SER A 157 17.45 5.06 -3.09
CA SER A 157 18.33 4.34 -2.18
C SER A 157 19.50 3.69 -2.93
N ASP A 158 20.35 2.98 -2.18
CA ASP A 158 21.48 2.26 -2.77
C ASP A 158 21.04 1.22 -3.80
N ASP A 159 19.93 0.52 -3.56
CA ASP A 159 19.43 -0.58 -4.41
C ASP A 159 18.28 -0.17 -5.35
N TYR A 160 17.59 0.93 -5.06
CA TYR A 160 16.39 1.34 -5.79
C TYR A 160 16.45 2.77 -6.34
N ILE A 161 15.88 2.95 -7.51
CA ILE A 161 15.50 4.26 -8.04
C ILE A 161 14.02 4.52 -7.77
N GLY A 162 13.68 5.79 -7.58
CA GLY A 162 12.30 6.27 -7.59
C GLY A 162 11.91 6.72 -9.00
N VAL A 163 10.64 6.52 -9.36
CA VAL A 163 10.06 7.01 -10.60
C VAL A 163 8.73 7.69 -10.30
N SER A 164 8.56 8.91 -10.80
CA SER A 164 7.31 9.65 -10.79
C SER A 164 6.71 9.68 -12.20
N PHE A 165 5.43 9.34 -12.30
CA PHE A 165 4.63 9.54 -13.49
C PHE A 165 3.55 10.57 -13.16
N VAL A 166 3.75 11.82 -13.59
CA VAL A 166 2.81 12.91 -13.35
C VAL A 166 1.73 12.86 -14.43
N ALA A 167 0.55 12.37 -14.06
CA ALA A 167 -0.60 12.33 -14.94
C ALA A 167 -1.32 13.68 -14.92
N THR A 168 -1.32 14.39 -16.05
CA THR A 168 -2.15 15.59 -16.23
C THR A 168 -3.51 15.19 -16.78
N LEU A 169 -4.56 15.39 -15.99
CA LEU A 169 -5.93 15.12 -16.37
C LEU A 169 -6.35 16.03 -17.52
N ASN A 170 -7.19 15.50 -18.41
CA ASN A 170 -7.76 16.34 -19.44
C ASN A 170 -8.70 17.40 -18.86
N GLU A 171 -8.90 18.48 -19.63
CA GLU A 171 -9.65 19.63 -19.16
C GLU A 171 -11.11 19.29 -18.80
N CYS A 172 -11.77 18.46 -19.62
CA CYS A 172 -13.17 18.07 -19.39
C CYS A 172 -13.34 17.29 -18.07
N LEU A 173 -12.47 16.31 -17.80
CA LEU A 173 -12.53 15.52 -16.58
C LEU A 173 -12.17 16.35 -15.35
N ASN A 174 -11.15 17.20 -15.45
CA ASN A 174 -10.77 18.08 -14.34
C ASN A 174 -11.90 19.05 -13.99
N LYS A 175 -12.58 19.60 -15.00
CA LYS A 175 -13.78 20.43 -14.79
C LYS A 175 -14.89 19.65 -14.09
N GLU A 176 -15.18 18.43 -14.53
CA GLU A 176 -16.17 17.56 -13.88
C GLU A 176 -15.82 17.27 -12.41
N LEU A 177 -14.55 16.96 -12.11
CA LEU A 177 -14.08 16.75 -10.73
C LEU A 177 -14.28 17.99 -9.87
N ASN A 178 -13.88 19.17 -10.36
CA ASN A 178 -14.01 20.43 -9.62
C ASN A 178 -15.48 20.85 -9.44
N GLU A 179 -16.35 20.60 -10.42
CA GLU A 179 -17.79 20.81 -10.27
C GLU A 179 -18.36 19.93 -9.15
N ILE A 180 -17.97 18.65 -9.06
CA ILE A 180 -18.39 17.76 -7.96
C ILE A 180 -17.92 18.33 -6.62
N MET A 181 -16.67 18.82 -6.54
CA MET A 181 -16.07 19.33 -5.30
C MET A 181 -16.85 20.48 -4.65
N ILE A 182 -17.62 21.23 -5.45
CA ILE A 182 -18.39 22.40 -5.00
C ILE A 182 -19.90 22.22 -5.15
N SER A 183 -20.33 21.12 -5.78
CA SER A 183 -21.74 20.82 -6.04
C SER A 183 -22.57 20.65 -4.77
N SER A 184 -23.88 20.84 -4.93
CA SER A 184 -24.85 20.48 -3.90
C SER A 184 -25.09 18.97 -3.92
N ILE A 185 -25.11 18.35 -2.73
CA ILE A 185 -25.29 16.90 -2.60
C ILE A 185 -26.54 16.59 -1.78
N PRO A 186 -27.41 15.68 -2.27
CA PRO A 186 -28.56 15.22 -1.51
C PRO A 186 -28.13 14.44 -0.27
N ASN A 187 -28.98 14.42 0.75
CA ASN A 187 -28.74 13.54 1.90
C ASN A 187 -28.75 12.08 1.44
N GLU A 188 -27.71 11.34 1.81
CA GLU A 188 -27.66 9.90 1.63
C GLU A 188 -27.72 9.23 3.00
N THR A 189 -28.76 8.43 3.23
CA THR A 189 -28.87 7.59 4.42
C THR A 189 -28.08 6.30 4.22
N ASN A 190 -27.20 5.97 5.17
CA ASN A 190 -26.43 4.74 5.14
C ASN A 190 -26.79 3.84 6.34
N TYR A 191 -27.24 2.62 6.06
CA TYR A 191 -27.59 1.60 7.05
C TYR A 191 -26.45 0.60 7.19
N HIS A 192 -25.97 0.37 8.40
CA HIS A 192 -24.94 -0.65 8.64
C HIS A 192 -25.36 -1.63 9.71
N LYS A 193 -24.80 -2.84 9.63
CA LYS A 193 -25.01 -3.90 10.62
C LYS A 193 -23.89 -3.83 11.63
N TYR A 194 -24.23 -3.93 12.91
CA TYR A 194 -23.28 -4.05 14.00
C TYR A 194 -23.73 -5.15 14.96
N TYR A 195 -22.80 -5.62 15.80
CA TYR A 195 -23.08 -6.66 16.78
C TYR A 195 -22.78 -6.13 18.19
N VAL A 196 -23.66 -6.43 19.13
CA VAL A 196 -23.42 -6.24 20.57
C VAL A 196 -23.53 -7.62 21.22
N GLY A 197 -22.40 -8.18 21.62
CA GLY A 197 -22.27 -9.61 21.90
C GLY A 197 -22.69 -10.45 20.70
N ASN A 198 -23.58 -11.42 20.91
CA ASN A 198 -24.09 -12.30 19.85
C ASN A 198 -25.32 -11.73 19.12
N LYS A 199 -25.83 -10.56 19.54
CA LYS A 199 -27.03 -9.96 18.95
C LYS A 199 -26.65 -9.00 17.84
N LYS A 200 -27.40 -9.08 16.74
CA LYS A 200 -27.21 -8.25 15.55
C LYS A 200 -28.18 -7.09 15.55
N TYR A 201 -27.64 -5.89 15.32
CA TYR A 201 -28.40 -4.65 15.27
C TYR A 201 -28.16 -3.94 13.94
N ILE A 202 -29.07 -3.02 13.62
CA ILE A 202 -28.98 -2.16 12.45
C ILE A 202 -28.96 -0.72 12.95
N ASN A 203 -28.02 0.05 12.43
CA ASN A 203 -27.96 1.48 12.70
C ASN A 203 -28.16 2.25 11.39
N LYS A 204 -28.68 3.48 11.51
CA LYS A 204 -28.87 4.46 10.45
C LYS A 204 -27.92 5.62 10.73
N ASN A 205 -27.00 5.88 9.81
CA ASN A 205 -26.16 7.07 9.84
C ASN A 205 -26.56 7.99 8.69
N SER A 206 -26.74 9.26 9.00
CA SER A 206 -26.79 10.34 8.00
C SER A 206 -25.38 10.90 7.89
N TRP A 207 -24.75 10.74 6.73
CA TRP A 207 -23.42 11.31 6.52
C TRP A 207 -23.54 12.80 6.24
N SER A 208 -22.55 13.56 6.71
CA SER A 208 -22.38 14.95 6.29
C SER A 208 -22.33 15.00 4.76
N LYS A 209 -23.02 15.97 4.17
CA LYS A 209 -23.02 16.16 2.72
C LYS A 209 -21.61 16.44 2.18
N ASN A 210 -20.76 17.08 2.98
CA ASN A 210 -19.36 17.31 2.65
C ASN A 210 -18.57 15.98 2.58
N ILE A 211 -18.83 15.04 3.49
CA ILE A 211 -18.22 13.69 3.48
C ILE A 211 -18.65 12.92 2.23
N ILE A 212 -19.95 12.97 1.87
CA ILE A 212 -20.44 12.32 0.64
C ILE A 212 -19.76 12.92 -0.59
N ARG A 213 -19.60 14.26 -0.63
CA ARG A 213 -18.93 14.99 -1.71
C ARG A 213 -17.49 14.56 -1.89
N LYS A 214 -16.74 14.60 -0.80
CA LYS A 214 -15.36 14.13 -0.75
C LYS A 214 -15.24 12.67 -1.20
N ASN A 215 -16.08 11.77 -0.68
CA ASN A 215 -16.02 10.36 -1.06
C ASN A 215 -16.26 10.12 -2.56
N LYS A 216 -17.15 10.90 -3.20
CA LYS A 216 -17.35 10.84 -4.66
C LYS A 216 -16.10 11.25 -5.43
N VAL A 217 -15.41 12.30 -4.97
CA VAL A 217 -14.13 12.75 -5.55
C VAL A 217 -13.05 11.70 -5.33
N ASP A 218 -12.89 11.20 -4.10
CA ASP A 218 -11.90 10.16 -3.75
C ASP A 218 -12.11 8.88 -4.57
N ASP A 219 -13.36 8.43 -4.77
CA ASP A 219 -13.68 7.25 -5.56
C ASP A 219 -13.35 7.43 -7.05
N LEU A 220 -13.56 8.63 -7.61
CA LEU A 220 -13.17 8.97 -8.98
C LEU A 220 -11.65 9.05 -9.14
N LEU A 221 -10.96 9.72 -8.22
CA LEU A 221 -9.50 9.79 -8.21
C LEU A 221 -8.90 8.38 -8.09
N LEU A 222 -9.46 7.50 -7.25
CA LEU A 222 -9.02 6.12 -7.14
C LEU A 222 -9.16 5.36 -8.47
N GLU A 223 -10.28 5.52 -9.18
CA GLU A 223 -10.47 4.92 -10.50
C GLU A 223 -9.40 5.39 -11.50
N ILE A 224 -9.14 6.70 -11.54
CA ILE A 224 -8.14 7.30 -12.42
C ILE A 224 -6.75 6.73 -12.12
N LYS A 225 -6.36 6.74 -10.84
CA LYS A 225 -5.06 6.21 -10.36
C LYS A 225 -4.85 4.76 -10.77
N MET A 226 -5.87 3.93 -10.61
CA MET A 226 -5.81 2.51 -11.00
C MET A 226 -5.65 2.35 -12.51
N ARG A 227 -6.39 3.11 -13.33
CA ARG A 227 -6.23 3.06 -14.80
C ARG A 227 -4.85 3.50 -15.26
N CYS A 228 -4.31 4.55 -14.63
CA CYS A 228 -2.96 5.01 -14.93
C CYS A 228 -1.92 3.96 -14.54
N TYR A 229 -2.03 3.36 -13.35
CA TYR A 229 -1.14 2.28 -12.93
C TYR A 229 -1.20 1.08 -13.89
N ASP A 230 -2.40 0.59 -14.23
CA ASP A 230 -2.58 -0.55 -15.12
C ASP A 230 -1.99 -0.28 -16.52
N PHE A 231 -2.16 0.95 -17.02
CA PHE A 231 -1.57 1.37 -18.29
C PHE A 231 -0.04 1.38 -18.22
N LEU A 232 0.55 2.06 -17.25
CA LEU A 232 2.00 2.15 -17.09
C LEU A 232 2.62 0.76 -16.85
N ASN A 233 1.97 -0.06 -16.02
CA ASN A 233 2.41 -1.41 -15.68
C ASN A 233 2.39 -2.38 -16.88
N SER A 234 1.62 -2.06 -17.93
CA SER A 234 1.63 -2.84 -19.18
C SER A 234 2.90 -2.65 -20.02
N TYR A 235 3.72 -1.65 -19.69
CA TYR A 235 4.99 -1.35 -20.35
C TYR A 235 6.19 -1.52 -19.42
N ILE A 236 6.08 -1.04 -18.20
CA ILE A 236 7.15 -1.01 -17.20
C ILE A 236 6.70 -1.86 -16.02
N ASN A 237 7.52 -2.79 -15.55
CA ASN A 237 7.19 -3.62 -14.39
C ASN A 237 7.23 -2.78 -13.10
N LEU A 238 6.10 -2.17 -12.73
CA LEU A 238 5.99 -1.30 -11.56
C LEU A 238 5.94 -2.11 -10.27
N PHE A 239 6.34 -1.48 -9.16
CA PHE A 239 6.25 -2.11 -7.85
C PHE A 239 4.80 -2.57 -7.54
N PRO A 240 4.59 -3.81 -7.05
CA PRO A 240 3.25 -4.39 -6.92
C PRO A 240 2.41 -3.68 -5.85
N ILE A 241 1.11 -3.49 -6.15
CA ILE A 241 0.17 -2.76 -5.29
C ILE A 241 -0.68 -3.64 -4.36
N ASN A 242 -0.64 -4.98 -4.48
CA ASN A 242 -1.22 -5.98 -3.55
C ASN A 242 -2.54 -5.57 -2.83
N ASN A 243 -3.64 -5.46 -3.58
CA ASN A 243 -4.99 -5.06 -3.10
C ASN A 243 -5.13 -3.61 -2.59
N SER A 244 -4.08 -2.79 -2.72
CA SER A 244 -4.09 -1.35 -2.40
C SER A 244 -4.02 -0.50 -3.67
N SER A 245 -4.32 0.80 -3.58
CA SER A 245 -4.10 1.75 -4.68
C SER A 245 -2.60 1.96 -4.92
N PRO A 246 -2.14 2.46 -6.09
CA PRO A 246 -0.77 2.97 -6.21
C PRO A 246 -0.46 4.07 -5.18
N ILE A 247 0.82 4.28 -4.88
CA ILE A 247 1.28 5.41 -4.05
C ILE A 247 1.20 6.67 -4.91
N THR A 248 0.49 7.70 -4.44
CA THR A 248 0.30 8.94 -5.21
C THR A 248 0.44 10.22 -4.39
N LEU A 249 0.69 11.33 -5.08
CA LEU A 249 0.49 12.70 -4.60
C LEU A 249 -0.62 13.36 -5.42
N ASP A 250 -1.65 13.84 -4.75
CA ASP A 250 -2.78 14.55 -5.36
C ASP A 250 -2.60 16.06 -5.17
N GLU A 251 -2.58 16.83 -6.26
CA GLU A 251 -2.41 18.29 -6.19
C GLU A 251 -3.73 19.05 -6.11
N TYR A 252 -3.76 20.06 -5.25
CA TYR A 252 -4.86 20.99 -5.06
C TYR A 252 -4.34 22.43 -5.01
N SER A 253 -5.18 23.37 -5.42
CA SER A 253 -4.87 24.79 -5.39
C SER A 253 -6.00 25.59 -4.74
N THR A 254 -5.63 26.70 -4.12
CA THR A 254 -6.55 27.57 -3.37
C THR A 254 -6.02 29.00 -3.29
N ASN A 255 -6.89 29.98 -3.04
CA ASN A 255 -6.50 31.32 -2.56
C ASN A 255 -7.04 31.62 -1.15
N TYR A 256 -7.53 30.61 -0.44
CA TYR A 256 -7.63 30.69 1.01
C TYR A 256 -6.25 30.93 1.59
N GLU A 257 -6.14 31.76 2.63
CA GLU A 257 -4.89 31.80 3.37
C GLU A 257 -4.71 30.42 3.99
N LEU A 258 -3.52 29.84 3.93
CA LEU A 258 -3.32 28.48 4.45
C LEU A 258 -3.50 28.43 5.98
N THR A 259 -3.41 29.57 6.67
CA THR A 259 -3.77 29.74 8.09
C THR A 259 -5.27 29.92 8.34
N ASP A 260 -6.07 30.14 7.30
CA ASP A 260 -7.53 30.19 7.44
C ASP A 260 -7.98 28.79 7.85
N ASN A 261 -8.62 28.68 9.03
CA ASN A 261 -9.32 27.49 9.49
C ASN A 261 -10.59 27.23 8.65
N SER A 262 -10.45 27.23 7.32
CA SER A 262 -11.54 27.05 6.36
C SER A 262 -12.13 25.64 6.54
N TYR A 263 -13.40 25.60 6.94
CA TYR A 263 -14.11 24.34 7.10
C TYR A 263 -14.16 23.57 5.78
N LEU A 264 -14.24 24.28 4.63
CA LEU A 264 -14.20 23.67 3.30
C LEU A 264 -12.91 22.88 3.09
N LEU A 265 -11.75 23.46 3.40
CA LEU A 265 -10.45 22.79 3.27
C LEU A 265 -10.39 21.55 4.18
N SER A 266 -10.87 21.67 5.42
CA SER A 266 -10.93 20.55 6.36
C SER A 266 -11.84 19.40 5.89
N CYS A 267 -12.87 19.69 5.08
CA CYS A 267 -13.73 18.66 4.48
C CYS A 267 -12.99 17.80 3.45
N TYR A 268 -11.86 18.28 2.92
CA TYR A 268 -10.93 17.53 2.07
C TYR A 268 -9.68 17.09 2.84
N ASP A 269 -9.77 17.13 4.17
CA ASP A 269 -8.76 16.77 5.15
C ASP A 269 -7.51 17.67 5.19
N PHE A 270 -7.60 18.90 4.69
CA PHE A 270 -6.55 19.89 4.90
C PHE A 270 -6.72 20.53 6.28
N TYR A 271 -6.09 19.92 7.28
CA TYR A 271 -6.14 20.33 8.69
C TYR A 271 -4.95 21.21 9.06
N ILE A 272 -5.01 22.48 8.68
CA ILE A 272 -3.96 23.47 8.95
C ILE A 272 -4.36 24.29 10.18
N PHE A 273 -3.76 23.97 11.32
CA PHE A 273 -4.05 24.61 12.61
C PHE A 273 -3.06 25.72 12.98
N LYS A 274 -1.83 25.65 12.43
CA LYS A 274 -0.73 26.55 12.75
C LYS A 274 0.11 26.88 11.53
N GLU A 275 0.69 28.08 11.51
CA GLU A 275 1.64 28.50 10.47
C GLU A 275 2.87 27.59 10.40
N GLU A 276 3.25 26.98 11.52
CA GLU A 276 4.30 25.96 11.62
C GLU A 276 4.04 24.73 10.73
N GLN A 277 2.83 24.53 10.20
CA GLN A 277 2.52 23.43 9.26
C GLN A 277 2.67 23.83 7.78
N ILE A 278 2.89 25.11 7.47
CA ILE A 278 2.91 25.65 6.10
C ILE A 278 4.35 25.79 5.59
N SER A 279 4.74 25.01 4.59
CA SER A 279 6.04 25.15 3.91
C SER A 279 6.00 26.33 2.93
N LYS A 280 7.13 27.02 2.75
CA LYS A 280 7.18 28.32 2.05
C LYS A 280 8.08 28.29 0.83
N ASN A 281 7.82 29.20 -0.11
CA ASN A 281 8.72 29.49 -1.24
C ASN A 281 8.96 28.32 -2.21
N LEU A 282 7.96 27.47 -2.45
CA LEU A 282 8.03 26.46 -3.51
C LEU A 282 7.94 27.15 -4.86
N ASP A 283 8.88 26.87 -5.77
CA ASP A 283 8.88 27.45 -7.10
C ASP A 283 7.81 26.79 -7.99
N ILE A 284 7.00 27.62 -8.66
CA ILE A 284 6.02 27.20 -9.66
C ILE A 284 6.18 27.98 -10.95
N ILE A 285 5.85 27.33 -12.06
CA ILE A 285 5.73 27.96 -13.36
C ILE A 285 4.25 28.18 -13.63
N VAL A 286 3.88 29.42 -13.93
CA VAL A 286 2.51 29.81 -14.27
C VAL A 286 2.44 30.20 -15.73
N ASN A 287 1.53 29.56 -16.45
CA ASN A 287 1.25 29.84 -17.85
C ASN A 287 0.08 30.84 -17.96
N HIS A 288 0.34 31.96 -18.63
CA HIS A 288 -0.62 33.03 -18.89
C HIS A 288 -0.99 33.07 -20.37
N GLY A 289 -2.26 33.28 -20.67
CA GLY A 289 -2.75 33.45 -22.05
C GLY A 289 -2.65 32.17 -22.90
N GLN A 290 -2.99 32.30 -24.19
CA GLN A 290 -2.88 31.22 -25.19
C GLN A 290 -2.38 31.79 -26.52
N GLY A 291 -1.76 30.94 -27.35
CA GLY A 291 -1.29 31.31 -28.68
C GLY A 291 -0.24 32.41 -28.66
N LYS A 292 -0.46 33.50 -29.41
CA LYS A 292 0.48 34.62 -29.52
C LYS A 292 0.66 35.43 -28.22
N ASN A 293 -0.25 35.28 -27.26
CA ASN A 293 -0.21 35.98 -25.97
C ASN A 293 0.30 35.07 -24.83
N PHE A 294 0.87 33.91 -25.17
CA PHE A 294 1.43 33.00 -24.18
C PHE A 294 2.63 33.63 -23.47
N LYS A 295 2.60 33.63 -22.14
CA LYS A 295 3.70 34.09 -21.28
C LYS A 295 3.85 33.13 -20.12
N GLN A 296 5.10 32.88 -19.70
CA GLN A 296 5.41 32.14 -18.49
C GLN A 296 5.95 33.08 -17.42
N THR A 297 5.52 32.88 -16.18
CA THR A 297 6.11 33.52 -15.00
C THR A 297 6.57 32.44 -14.02
N PHE A 298 7.64 32.75 -13.29
CA PHE A 298 8.13 31.95 -12.19
C PHE A 298 7.66 32.64 -10.91
N GLU A 299 6.92 31.91 -10.09
CA GLU A 299 6.31 32.42 -8.87
C GLU A 299 6.69 31.53 -7.69
N LYS A 300 6.80 32.11 -6.50
CA LYS A 300 7.01 31.39 -5.26
C LYS A 300 5.70 31.30 -4.51
N VAL A 301 5.35 30.10 -4.08
CA VAL A 301 4.08 29.83 -3.39
C VAL A 301 4.30 29.09 -2.08
N ASP A 302 3.42 29.39 -1.14
CA ASP A 302 3.32 28.63 0.10
C ASP A 302 2.45 27.40 -0.14
N PHE A 303 2.73 26.32 0.60
CA PHE A 303 1.99 25.07 0.46
C PHE A 303 1.83 24.33 1.78
N TYR A 304 0.86 23.44 1.79
CA TYR A 304 0.64 22.47 2.85
C TYR A 304 0.71 21.07 2.27
N PHE A 305 1.52 20.22 2.90
CA PHE A 305 1.71 18.83 2.50
C PHE A 305 1.19 17.90 3.59
N GLU A 306 0.31 16.97 3.21
CA GLU A 306 -0.22 15.94 4.10
C GLU A 306 0.16 14.55 3.58
N CYS A 307 0.85 13.78 4.41
CA CYS A 307 1.06 12.35 4.23
C CYS A 307 0.46 11.62 5.43
N GLY A 308 -0.67 10.95 5.25
CA GLY A 308 -1.45 10.43 6.38
C GLY A 308 -2.21 9.15 6.07
N TYR A 309 -2.38 8.31 7.10
CA TYR A 309 -3.10 7.05 7.02
C TYR A 309 -4.60 7.29 7.15
N LYS A 310 -5.33 7.29 6.03
CA LYS A 310 -6.81 7.47 6.05
C LYS A 310 -7.61 6.20 5.81
N ASN A 311 -7.09 5.28 4.99
CA ASN A 311 -7.80 4.05 4.65
C ASN A 311 -6.78 3.01 4.18
N ASP A 312 -6.94 1.76 4.62
CA ASP A 312 -6.01 0.65 4.30
C ASP A 312 -5.72 0.49 2.80
N ASN A 313 -6.65 0.94 1.94
CA ASN A 313 -6.61 0.73 0.51
C ASN A 313 -6.24 1.98 -0.33
N ASN A 314 -6.17 3.18 0.25
CA ASN A 314 -5.86 4.42 -0.49
C ASN A 314 -4.54 5.04 0.00
N ARG A 315 -3.50 4.93 -0.83
CA ARG A 315 -2.13 5.40 -0.58
C ARG A 315 -1.87 6.74 -1.28
N SER A 316 -2.65 7.76 -0.93
CA SER A 316 -2.52 9.10 -1.52
C SER A 316 -2.13 10.13 -0.47
N ALA A 317 -0.99 10.78 -0.72
CA ALA A 317 -0.64 12.04 -0.08
C ALA A 317 -1.30 13.21 -0.81
N ARG A 318 -1.36 14.38 -0.18
CA ARG A 318 -1.99 15.57 -0.76
C ARG A 318 -1.09 16.78 -0.63
N LEU A 319 -1.10 17.61 -1.66
CA LEU A 319 -0.41 18.89 -1.73
C LEU A 319 -1.45 19.99 -1.98
N LEU A 320 -1.55 20.96 -1.08
CA LEU A 320 -2.38 22.15 -1.24
C LEU A 320 -1.49 23.37 -1.44
N ILE A 321 -1.68 24.08 -2.55
CA ILE A 321 -0.81 25.19 -2.96
C ILE A 321 -1.61 26.50 -2.91
N SER A 322 -1.01 27.52 -2.30
CA SER A 322 -1.60 28.86 -2.22
C SER A 322 -1.27 29.65 -3.49
N ILE A 323 -2.26 29.80 -4.38
CA ILE A 323 -2.14 30.56 -5.63
C ILE A 323 -3.18 31.69 -5.62
N PRO A 324 -2.78 32.98 -5.69
CA PRO A 324 -3.68 34.13 -5.47
C PRO A 324 -4.92 34.16 -6.38
N LYS A 325 -4.77 33.68 -7.62
CA LYS A 325 -5.84 33.58 -8.60
C LYS A 325 -5.89 32.16 -9.15
N GLU A 326 -7.09 31.74 -9.51
CA GLU A 326 -7.24 30.51 -10.28
C GLU A 326 -6.50 30.69 -11.61
N ASN A 327 -5.34 30.05 -11.73
CA ASN A 327 -4.51 30.10 -12.93
C ASN A 327 -4.93 28.98 -13.88
N ASN A 328 -5.08 29.31 -15.17
CA ASN A 328 -5.56 28.36 -16.17
C ASN A 328 -4.65 27.12 -16.31
N ASP A 329 -3.34 27.32 -16.12
CA ASP A 329 -2.35 26.26 -16.11
C ASP A 329 -1.11 26.69 -15.30
N ASN A 330 -0.68 25.84 -14.37
CA ASN A 330 0.51 26.03 -13.53
C ASN A 330 1.17 24.65 -13.39
N PHE A 331 2.48 24.55 -13.18
CA PHE A 331 3.16 23.28 -12.91
C PHE A 331 4.45 23.50 -12.10
N PHE A 332 4.94 22.42 -11.51
CA PHE A 332 6.21 22.39 -10.79
C PHE A 332 7.35 21.98 -11.71
N GLU A 333 8.55 22.42 -11.39
CA GLU A 333 9.72 21.66 -11.77
C GLU A 333 9.75 20.38 -10.90
N ASP A 334 9.79 19.20 -11.51
CA ASP A 334 9.67 17.93 -10.77
C ASP A 334 10.76 17.76 -9.69
N SER A 335 11.95 18.35 -9.91
CA SER A 335 13.05 18.39 -8.96
C SER A 335 12.65 19.08 -7.64
N SER A 336 11.77 20.09 -7.69
CA SER A 336 11.26 20.79 -6.50
C SER A 336 10.40 19.91 -5.60
N LEU A 337 9.89 18.77 -6.10
CA LEU A 337 9.07 17.84 -5.33
C LEU A 337 9.84 16.60 -4.86
N LEU A 338 11.15 16.50 -5.13
CA LEU A 338 11.94 15.30 -4.85
C LEU A 338 11.89 14.88 -3.38
N ALA A 339 12.13 15.81 -2.46
CA ALA A 339 12.09 15.56 -1.03
C ALA A 339 10.69 15.10 -0.58
N ILE A 340 9.64 15.66 -1.16
CA ILE A 340 8.25 15.23 -0.93
C ILE A 340 8.04 13.80 -1.44
N TYR A 341 8.51 13.44 -2.64
CA TYR A 341 8.42 12.07 -3.16
C TYR A 341 9.13 11.06 -2.28
N LYS A 342 10.37 11.36 -1.85
CA LYS A 342 11.13 10.54 -0.90
C LYS A 342 10.34 10.34 0.40
N CYS A 343 9.73 11.41 0.94
CA CYS A 343 8.94 11.35 2.17
C CYS A 343 7.70 10.46 2.01
N ILE A 344 6.99 10.57 0.89
CA ILE A 344 5.79 9.78 0.59
C ILE A 344 6.14 8.29 0.48
N LEU A 345 7.18 7.97 -0.31
CA LEU A 345 7.62 6.60 -0.52
C LEU A 345 8.06 5.97 0.82
N ASN A 346 8.88 6.68 1.59
CA ASN A 346 9.36 6.22 2.88
C ASN A 346 8.20 5.96 3.87
N PHE A 347 7.24 6.89 3.97
CA PHE A 347 6.04 6.72 4.80
C PHE A 347 5.24 5.45 4.45
N TYR A 348 4.88 5.27 3.17
CA TYR A 348 4.05 4.13 2.77
C TYR A 348 4.80 2.80 2.84
N PHE A 349 6.10 2.76 2.55
CA PHE A 349 6.88 1.53 2.68
C PHE A 349 7.16 1.16 4.14
N ASN A 350 7.32 2.13 5.05
CA ASN A 350 7.37 1.87 6.49
C ASN A 350 6.08 1.21 7.00
N ILE A 351 4.91 1.67 6.53
CA ILE A 351 3.62 1.08 6.88
C ILE A 351 3.51 -0.37 6.38
N GLU A 352 3.95 -0.63 5.15
CA GLU A 352 3.95 -2.00 4.62
C GLU A 352 4.92 -2.91 5.39
N LEU A 353 6.13 -2.42 5.70
CA LEU A 353 7.10 -3.14 6.53
C LEU A 353 6.51 -3.51 7.90
N GLU A 354 5.86 -2.55 8.57
CA GLU A 354 5.20 -2.77 9.86
C GLU A 354 4.12 -3.86 9.77
N LYS A 355 3.29 -3.86 8.72
CA LYS A 355 2.27 -4.91 8.50
C LYS A 355 2.91 -6.30 8.41
N TYR A 356 4.06 -6.45 7.73
CA TYR A 356 4.75 -7.75 7.65
C TYR A 356 5.41 -8.15 8.97
N ILE A 357 5.96 -7.20 9.72
CA ILE A 357 6.50 -7.45 11.07
C ILE A 357 5.39 -7.91 12.03
N VAL A 358 4.20 -7.30 11.97
CA VAL A 358 3.04 -7.74 12.76
C VAL A 358 2.63 -9.17 12.38
N LYS A 359 2.54 -9.48 11.08
CA LYS A 359 2.27 -10.87 10.61
C LYS A 359 3.32 -11.86 11.12
N LYS A 360 4.60 -11.48 11.09
CA LYS A 360 5.70 -12.31 11.62
C LYS A 360 5.49 -12.61 13.10
N ARG A 361 5.13 -11.60 13.90
CA ARG A 361 4.81 -11.78 15.33
C ARG A 361 3.61 -12.71 15.54
N GLU A 362 2.55 -12.59 14.73
CA GLU A 362 1.39 -13.49 14.80
C GLU A 362 1.76 -14.95 14.50
N ILE A 363 2.60 -15.17 13.48
CA ILE A 363 3.13 -16.51 13.14
C ILE A 363 3.87 -17.09 14.35
N LEU A 364 4.75 -16.32 14.99
CA LEU A 364 5.50 -16.75 16.17
C LEU A 364 4.57 -17.11 17.34
N ASN A 365 3.61 -16.25 17.66
CA ASN A 365 2.61 -16.50 18.71
C ASN A 365 1.80 -17.77 18.45
N ASN A 366 1.43 -18.04 17.20
CA ASN A 366 0.73 -19.26 16.81
C ASN A 366 1.63 -20.50 16.86
N THR A 367 2.94 -20.33 16.67
CA THR A 367 3.95 -21.40 16.82
C THR A 367 4.05 -21.88 18.26
N PHE A 368 3.99 -20.97 19.23
CA PHE A 368 3.96 -21.32 20.64
C PHE A 368 2.71 -22.14 21.00
N LYS A 369 1.58 -21.86 20.34
CA LYS A 369 0.29 -22.50 20.63
C LYS A 369 0.04 -23.80 19.86
N SER A 370 0.62 -23.96 18.66
CA SER A 370 0.29 -25.08 17.75
C SER A 370 1.53 -25.86 17.30
N LYS A 371 1.46 -27.19 17.36
CA LYS A 371 2.52 -28.12 16.89
C LYS A 371 2.54 -28.29 15.35
N LYS A 372 2.15 -27.27 14.57
CA LYS A 372 2.05 -27.38 13.10
C LYS A 372 3.38 -27.05 12.40
N TYR A 373 3.69 -27.78 11.32
CA TYR A 373 4.91 -27.64 10.51
C TYR A 373 4.82 -26.56 9.42
N SER A 374 3.62 -26.16 8.99
CA SER A 374 3.40 -25.16 7.91
C SER A 374 3.87 -23.74 8.24
N ILE A 375 4.26 -23.50 9.48
CA ILE A 375 4.63 -22.19 10.03
C ILE A 375 5.98 -21.70 9.47
N TYR A 376 6.89 -22.63 9.14
CA TYR A 376 8.23 -22.28 8.64
C TYR A 376 8.17 -21.61 7.26
N ASP A 377 7.34 -22.15 6.36
CA ASP A 377 7.15 -21.57 5.02
C ASP A 377 6.50 -20.19 5.09
N ASP A 378 5.48 -20.04 5.94
CA ASP A 378 4.83 -18.74 6.19
C ASP A 378 5.84 -17.70 6.72
N TYR A 379 6.73 -18.12 7.63
CA TYR A 379 7.78 -17.27 8.18
C TYR A 379 8.80 -16.83 7.11
N ILE A 380 9.26 -17.76 6.27
CA ILE A 380 10.17 -17.46 5.15
C ILE A 380 9.52 -16.46 4.19
N ASN A 381 8.26 -16.68 3.81
CA ASN A 381 7.54 -15.81 2.88
C ASN A 381 7.40 -14.39 3.43
N VAL A 382 7.09 -14.25 4.72
CA VAL A 382 7.03 -12.94 5.38
C VAL A 382 8.40 -12.28 5.44
N ASN A 383 9.46 -13.01 5.79
CA ASN A 383 10.82 -12.48 5.81
C ASN A 383 11.31 -12.03 4.44
N LYS A 384 10.95 -12.73 3.37
CA LYS A 384 11.25 -12.29 2.00
C LYS A 384 10.66 -10.91 1.72
N MET A 385 9.41 -10.67 2.13
CA MET A 385 8.76 -9.36 1.96
C MET A 385 9.43 -8.29 2.83
N ILE A 386 9.75 -8.61 4.09
CA ILE A 386 10.50 -7.69 4.99
C ILE A 386 11.82 -7.28 4.35
N ASN A 387 12.58 -8.22 3.77
CA ASN A 387 13.86 -7.93 3.11
C ASN A 387 13.71 -7.02 1.89
N ILE A 388 12.64 -7.17 1.10
CA ILE A 388 12.35 -6.27 -0.02
C ILE A 388 12.15 -4.83 0.49
N TYR A 389 11.29 -4.62 1.49
CA TYR A 389 11.08 -3.28 2.04
C TYR A 389 12.31 -2.73 2.75
N ASN A 390 13.08 -3.59 3.42
CA ASN A 390 14.36 -3.21 4.02
C ASN A 390 15.35 -2.68 2.97
N SER A 391 15.49 -3.35 1.82
CA SER A 391 16.37 -2.89 0.73
C SER A 391 15.88 -1.60 0.05
N ILE A 392 14.56 -1.36 0.01
CA ILE A 392 14.01 -0.08 -0.46
C ILE A 392 14.32 1.07 0.53
N LEU A 393 14.09 0.83 1.81
CA LEU A 393 14.14 1.85 2.86
C LEU A 393 15.56 2.12 3.38
N CYS A 394 16.46 1.13 3.27
CA CYS A 394 17.84 1.29 3.66
C CYS A 394 18.49 2.40 2.82
N SER A 395 19.19 3.31 3.48
CA SER A 395 19.95 4.38 2.81
C SER A 395 19.09 5.32 1.94
N ILE A 396 17.81 5.54 2.27
CA ILE A 396 17.08 6.68 1.71
C ILE A 396 17.73 7.96 2.22
N ASP A 397 18.32 8.69 1.28
CA ASP A 397 19.04 9.93 1.54
C ASP A 397 18.09 11.03 2.03
N THR A 398 18.50 11.69 3.10
CA THR A 398 17.79 12.83 3.70
C THR A 398 18.32 14.16 3.21
N ASP A 399 19.49 14.16 2.60
CA ASP A 399 20.15 15.38 2.16
C ASP A 399 19.63 15.75 0.77
N THR A 400 19.35 17.05 0.61
CA THR A 400 19.04 17.65 -0.68
C THR A 400 20.35 18.02 -1.35
N GLU A 401 20.63 17.48 -2.52
CA GLU A 401 21.79 17.86 -3.33
C GLU A 401 21.33 18.73 -4.51
N PHE A 402 22.20 19.62 -5.03
CA PHE A 402 21.98 20.35 -6.29
C PHE A 402 20.69 21.19 -6.44
N ASP A 403 20.67 22.42 -5.91
CA ASP A 403 19.59 23.42 -6.11
C ASP A 403 18.14 22.91 -5.83
N GLU A 404 18.00 21.76 -5.18
CA GLU A 404 16.73 21.17 -4.79
C GLU A 404 16.00 22.04 -3.76
N TYR A 405 14.67 22.02 -3.83
CA TYR A 405 13.85 22.70 -2.83
C TYR A 405 14.10 22.08 -1.46
N ASN A 406 14.67 22.88 -0.55
CA ASN A 406 14.94 22.49 0.82
C ASN A 406 13.96 23.19 1.77
N ASP A 407 13.21 22.39 2.53
CA ASP A 407 12.29 22.85 3.54
C ASP A 407 12.48 22.03 4.82
N ASP A 408 12.74 22.74 5.92
CA ASP A 408 13.01 22.14 7.22
C ASP A 408 11.92 21.15 7.67
N LYS A 409 10.66 21.34 7.26
CA LYS A 409 9.54 20.50 7.71
C LYS A 409 9.51 19.20 6.92
N ILE A 410 9.76 19.25 5.62
CA ILE A 410 9.95 18.05 4.80
C ILE A 410 11.17 17.27 5.28
N SER A 411 12.28 17.95 5.54
CA SER A 411 13.52 17.33 6.06
C SER A 411 13.32 16.67 7.43
N ARG A 412 12.60 17.33 8.36
CA ARG A 412 12.21 16.71 9.64
C ARG A 412 11.29 15.50 9.46
N SER A 413 10.36 15.56 8.51
CA SER A 413 9.44 14.45 8.21
C SER A 413 10.21 13.24 7.67
N LEU A 414 11.17 13.45 6.76
CA LEU A 414 12.08 12.42 6.26
C LEU A 414 12.90 11.79 7.39
N LYS A 415 13.50 12.62 8.25
CA LYS A 415 14.26 12.14 9.42
C LYS A 415 13.40 11.25 10.33
N TYR A 416 12.18 11.68 10.63
CA TYR A 416 11.24 10.88 11.43
C TYR A 416 10.89 9.55 10.76
N GLN A 417 10.69 9.51 9.44
CA GLN A 417 10.48 8.24 8.73
C GLN A 417 11.70 7.31 8.80
N ASN A 418 12.92 7.86 8.72
CA ASN A 418 14.14 7.06 8.88
C ASN A 418 14.30 6.51 10.31
N GLU A 419 13.97 7.30 11.33
CA GLU A 419 13.94 6.83 12.73
C GLU A 419 12.90 5.71 12.93
N ARG A 420 11.71 5.85 12.34
CA ARG A 420 10.66 4.82 12.35
C ARG A 420 11.14 3.53 11.68
N TYR A 421 11.79 3.63 10.52
CA TYR A 421 12.38 2.48 9.83
C TYR A 421 13.37 1.73 10.75
N GLN A 422 14.30 2.45 11.39
CA GLN A 422 15.27 1.82 12.31
C GLN A 422 14.58 1.08 13.47
N TYR A 423 13.58 1.71 14.08
CA TYR A 423 12.77 1.07 15.12
C TYR A 423 12.12 -0.23 14.63
N LEU A 424 11.53 -0.24 13.43
CA LEU A 424 10.91 -1.43 12.85
C LEU A 424 11.93 -2.54 12.58
N ILE A 425 13.12 -2.20 12.09
CA ILE A 425 14.18 -3.18 11.85
C ILE A 425 14.70 -3.79 13.14
N ASP A 426 14.87 -3.01 14.20
CA ASP A 426 15.26 -3.55 15.50
C ASP A 426 14.19 -4.47 16.10
N LYS A 427 12.91 -4.12 15.94
CA LYS A 427 11.80 -5.04 16.27
C LYS A 427 11.84 -6.33 15.45
N ASN A 428 12.17 -6.25 14.16
CA ASN A 428 12.32 -7.44 13.33
C ASN A 428 13.46 -8.35 13.81
N LYS A 429 14.63 -7.78 14.17
CA LYS A 429 15.77 -8.53 14.72
C LYS A 429 15.42 -9.24 16.02
N GLU A 430 14.63 -8.61 16.90
CA GLU A 430 14.14 -9.26 18.12
C GLU A 430 13.31 -10.51 17.78
N LEU A 431 12.38 -10.41 16.82
CA LEU A 431 11.56 -11.54 16.38
C LEU A 431 12.38 -12.66 15.71
N ASP A 432 13.46 -12.32 15.00
CA ASP A 432 14.40 -13.31 14.45
C ASP A 432 15.12 -14.10 15.56
N ARG A 433 15.56 -13.42 16.62
CA ARG A 433 16.17 -14.07 17.79
C ARG A 433 15.18 -15.00 18.50
N GLU A 434 13.94 -14.55 18.70
CA GLU A 434 12.88 -15.37 19.28
C GLU A 434 12.61 -16.63 18.45
N PHE A 435 12.52 -16.50 17.13
CA PHE A 435 12.32 -17.65 16.24
C PHE A 435 13.47 -18.66 16.31
N SER A 436 14.72 -18.17 16.31
CA SER A 436 15.91 -19.02 16.46
C SER A 436 15.87 -19.81 17.77
N ASN A 437 15.54 -19.15 18.88
CA ASN A 437 15.39 -19.80 20.19
C ASN A 437 14.31 -20.88 20.16
N ILE A 438 13.19 -20.65 19.48
CA ILE A 438 12.11 -21.65 19.30
C ILE A 438 12.61 -22.86 18.51
N LEU A 439 13.35 -22.64 17.41
CA LEU A 439 13.92 -23.71 16.60
C LEU A 439 14.90 -24.56 17.41
N MET A 440 15.79 -23.92 18.18
CA MET A 440 16.74 -24.61 19.07
C MET A 440 16.04 -25.42 20.16
N ALA A 441 14.99 -24.88 20.78
CA ALA A 441 14.21 -25.62 21.77
C ALA A 441 13.50 -26.85 21.17
N LYS A 442 12.95 -26.71 19.95
CA LYS A 442 12.32 -27.83 19.22
C LYS A 442 13.35 -28.89 18.81
N SER A 443 14.51 -28.49 18.30
CA SER A 443 15.56 -29.44 17.87
C SER A 443 16.15 -30.19 19.05
N SER A 444 16.40 -29.51 20.18
CA SER A 444 16.84 -30.13 21.43
C SER A 444 15.84 -31.18 21.94
N LYS A 445 14.54 -30.86 21.93
CA LYS A 445 13.48 -31.80 22.30
C LYS A 445 13.39 -33.00 21.35
N SER A 446 13.55 -32.78 20.05
CA SER A 446 13.57 -33.86 19.05
C SER A 446 14.77 -34.79 19.26
N SER A 447 15.95 -34.22 19.49
CA SER A 447 17.18 -34.96 19.81
C SER A 447 17.02 -35.82 21.07
N LEU A 448 16.43 -35.27 22.13
CA LEU A 448 16.10 -36.02 23.35
C LEU A 448 15.13 -37.18 23.08
N ASN A 449 14.11 -36.97 22.24
CA ASN A 449 13.17 -38.03 21.88
C ASN A 449 13.83 -39.13 21.04
N LEU A 450 14.67 -38.77 20.07
CA LEU A 450 15.47 -39.72 19.29
C LEU A 450 16.40 -40.54 20.19
N SER A 451 17.07 -39.88 21.14
CA SER A 451 17.90 -40.55 22.15
C SER A 451 17.10 -41.57 22.96
N ARG A 452 15.89 -41.22 23.41
CA ARG A 452 14.99 -42.16 24.12
C ARG A 452 14.61 -43.36 23.26
N ILE A 453 14.28 -43.14 21.98
CA ILE A 453 13.96 -44.23 21.05
C ILE A 453 15.17 -45.15 20.87
N SER A 454 16.37 -44.60 20.69
CA SER A 454 17.61 -45.36 20.57
C SER A 454 17.89 -46.21 21.82
N ILE A 455 17.65 -45.68 23.02
CA ILE A 455 17.77 -46.44 24.28
C ILE A 455 16.76 -47.60 24.31
N ILE A 456 15.51 -47.37 23.91
CA ILE A 456 14.48 -48.42 23.86
C ILE A 456 14.88 -49.52 22.86
N LEU A 457 15.37 -49.16 21.68
CA LEU A 457 15.85 -50.11 20.67
C LEU A 457 17.05 -50.91 21.18
N ALA A 458 17.98 -50.27 21.90
CA ALA A 458 19.12 -50.95 22.51
C ALA A 458 18.67 -51.97 23.57
N LEU A 459 17.71 -51.61 24.42
CA LEU A 459 17.13 -52.52 25.42
C LEU A 459 16.42 -53.71 24.76
N LEU A 460 15.63 -53.47 23.71
CA LEU A 460 14.97 -54.55 22.96
C LEU A 460 16.00 -55.49 22.31
N SER A 461 17.06 -54.95 21.70
CA SER A 461 18.14 -55.75 21.14
C SER A 461 18.83 -56.62 22.19
N LEU A 462 19.06 -56.06 23.38
CA LEU A 462 19.68 -56.79 24.50
C LEU A 462 18.77 -57.92 25.00
N ILE A 463 17.46 -57.69 25.12
CA ILE A 463 16.47 -58.72 25.47
C ILE A 463 16.46 -59.84 24.41
N VAL A 464 16.43 -59.49 23.12
CA VAL A 464 16.45 -60.46 22.03
C VAL A 464 17.74 -61.29 22.06
N THR A 465 18.89 -60.65 22.29
CA THR A 465 20.19 -61.33 22.39
C THR A 465 20.24 -62.27 23.59
N MET A 466 19.70 -61.86 24.75
CA MET A 466 19.56 -62.74 25.92
C MET A 466 18.63 -63.92 25.66
N LEU A 467 17.52 -63.73 24.94
CA LEU A 467 16.63 -64.82 24.57
C LEU A 467 17.34 -65.84 23.65
N PHE A 468 18.09 -65.37 22.64
CA PHE A 468 18.88 -66.26 21.78
C PHE A 468 20.01 -66.97 22.54
N SER A 469 20.67 -66.32 23.51
CA SER A 469 21.70 -66.97 24.32
C SER A 469 21.11 -68.03 25.26
N ILE A 470 19.95 -67.76 25.86
CA ILE A 470 19.21 -68.73 26.68
C ILE A 470 18.75 -69.91 25.81
N LEU A 471 18.16 -69.64 24.64
CA LEU A 471 17.71 -70.68 23.71
C LEU A 471 18.88 -71.58 23.25
N SER A 472 20.01 -70.98 22.87
CA SER A 472 21.20 -71.74 22.47
C SER A 472 21.83 -72.52 23.64
N TYR A 473 21.78 -71.99 24.86
CA TYR A 473 22.20 -72.73 26.05
C TYR A 473 21.28 -73.93 26.35
N THR A 474 19.96 -73.76 26.21
CA THR A 474 19.00 -74.87 26.35
C THR A 474 19.16 -75.93 25.25
N GLU A 475 19.42 -75.54 24.00
CA GLU A 475 19.72 -76.48 22.92
C GLU A 475 21.03 -77.23 23.17
N ASN A 476 22.09 -76.54 23.60
CA ASN A 476 23.37 -77.18 23.90
C ASN A 476 23.29 -78.14 25.10
N ASN A 477 22.52 -77.82 26.13
CA ASN A 477 22.31 -78.73 27.26
C ASN A 477 21.44 -79.93 26.88
N ASN A 478 20.41 -79.74 26.04
CA ASN A 478 19.62 -80.85 25.50
C ASN A 478 20.47 -81.76 24.61
N ASN A 479 21.37 -81.18 23.80
CA ASN A 479 22.30 -81.96 22.97
C ASN A 479 23.34 -82.71 23.83
N LYS A 480 23.93 -82.08 24.86
CA LYS A 480 24.84 -82.77 25.80
C LYS A 480 24.17 -83.93 26.54
N ASN A 481 22.90 -83.80 26.92
CA ASN A 481 22.15 -84.88 27.56
C ASN A 481 21.92 -86.04 26.57
N LYS A 482 21.62 -85.76 25.30
CA LYS A 482 21.54 -86.78 24.25
C LYS A 482 22.88 -87.46 23.96
N THR A 483 24.00 -86.74 24.01
CA THR A 483 25.33 -87.35 23.83
C THR A 483 25.67 -88.31 24.97
N LYS A 484 25.32 -87.96 26.22
CA LYS A 484 25.48 -88.85 27.39
C LYS A 484 24.59 -90.09 27.32
N GLU A 485 23.35 -89.96 26.84
CA GLU A 485 22.49 -91.12 26.60
C GLU A 485 23.07 -92.05 25.52
N ASN A 486 23.62 -91.49 24.43
CA ASN A 486 24.24 -92.28 23.37
C ASN A 486 25.56 -92.94 23.81
N GLU A 487 26.38 -92.29 24.65
CA GLU A 487 27.60 -92.90 25.23
C GLU A 487 27.26 -94.05 26.19
N ASN A 488 26.16 -93.95 26.94
CA ASN A 488 25.68 -95.06 27.77
C ASN A 488 25.16 -96.24 26.92
N ILE A 489 24.45 -95.97 25.83
CA ILE A 489 23.96 -97.03 24.92
C ILE A 489 25.13 -97.76 24.22
N ILE A 490 26.20 -97.04 23.85
CA ILE A 490 27.39 -97.66 23.23
C ILE A 490 28.15 -98.52 24.25
N ASN A 491 28.29 -98.07 25.50
CA ASN A 491 28.96 -98.85 26.55
C ASN A 491 28.19 -100.11 26.99
N ASP A 492 26.88 -100.18 26.79
CA ASP A 492 26.06 -101.38 27.05
C ASP A 492 26.08 -102.38 25.88
N MET A 493 26.52 -101.99 24.67
CA MET A 493 26.65 -102.89 23.51
C MET A 493 27.99 -103.65 23.45
N ASP A 494 29.00 -103.24 24.23
CA ASP A 494 30.33 -103.88 24.31
C ASP A 494 30.47 -104.84 25.52
N LYS A 495 29.37 -105.40 26.05
CA LYS A 495 29.35 -106.37 27.16
C LYS A 495 28.74 -107.72 26.81
#